data_AF-A0A175Y6D4-F1
#
_entry.id   AF-A0A175Y6D4-F1
#
_cell.length_a   1.000
_cell.length_b   1.000
_cell.length_c   1.000
_cell.angle_alpha   90.00
_cell.angle_beta   90.00
_cell.angle_gamma   90.00
#
_symmetry.space_group_name_H-M   'P 1'
#
loop_
_entity.id
_entity.type
_entity.pdbx_description
1 polymer ?
#
loop_
_entity_poly.entity_id
_entity_poly.type
_entity_poly.pdbx_seq_one_letter_code
_entity_poly.pdbx_strand_id
1 'polypeptide(L)'
;MIRKKSTRAAEIAFADEVMASDEFAALPERVRSTVRNHRQGMRGERETAYMLDHQFGPDNDRNLLIHDLRLPDGQGGFAQFDHILLSRASRTASIFESKNYSGRISKNEHGEWMVWYRSQRQPQNIPNPVEQAKRQRKVLQAWLKRKGHDRAFAEVGVFVSVPPTAMIDRSKIGSDEPIYKCDNLYKAWVPFGGSSPLGRMFSTGVTAAQMVEIADQLIADHVQEGDIYTRLGIVPDSTDAADTSHTGDPSGPINMPIVQAASVPELPPYVEAEPVTVHPAQSPSTSVAVECTVLEVSPPAKAVPVKAGAPIEVCAGIVERTLPDGRIAFRAARDDEIGREVLSALCKGKAIWNPRFSNWICVPDVADVIRAALPDAIRVGHVA
;
A
#
# COMPACT_ATOMS: atom_id res chain seq x y z
N MET A 1 19.50 1.39 2.43
CA MET A 1 19.87 2.81 2.41
C MET A 1 18.78 3.57 1.70
N ILE A 2 18.40 4.76 2.18
CA ILE A 2 17.48 5.67 1.48
C ILE A 2 18.32 6.83 0.95
N ARG A 3 18.29 7.07 -0.38
CA ARG A 3 19.13 8.10 -1.03
C ARG A 3 18.37 9.40 -1.30
N LYS A 4 17.13 9.31 -1.77
CA LYS A 4 16.20 10.46 -1.88
C LYS A 4 14.96 10.12 -1.06
N LYS A 5 14.70 10.88 0.01
CA LYS A 5 13.53 10.68 0.88
C LYS A 5 12.25 11.10 0.17
N SER A 6 11.13 10.53 0.61
CA SER A 6 9.82 10.93 0.08
C SER A 6 9.39 12.32 0.57
N THR A 7 8.76 13.10 -0.30
CA THR A 7 8.24 14.45 -0.02
C THR A 7 6.77 14.45 0.40
N ARG A 8 6.06 13.32 0.28
CA ARG A 8 4.60 13.23 0.45
C ARG A 8 4.06 13.67 1.79
N ALA A 9 4.82 13.50 2.87
CA ALA A 9 4.38 13.99 4.18
C ALA A 9 4.24 15.51 4.21
N ALA A 10 5.20 16.24 3.63
CA ALA A 10 5.17 17.70 3.55
C ALA A 10 4.10 18.18 2.57
N GLU A 11 3.99 17.53 1.40
CA GLU A 11 2.98 17.89 0.39
C GLU A 11 1.55 17.67 0.91
N ILE A 12 1.30 16.60 1.67
CA ILE A 12 -0.02 16.39 2.31
C ILE A 12 -0.31 17.46 3.36
N ALA A 13 0.69 17.88 4.14
CA ALA A 13 0.51 18.93 5.15
C ALA A 13 0.15 20.27 4.48
N PHE A 14 0.84 20.62 3.40
CA PHE A 14 0.52 21.79 2.59
C PHE A 14 -0.88 21.68 1.97
N ALA A 15 -1.25 20.51 1.44
CA ALA A 15 -2.59 20.27 0.91
C ALA A 15 -3.68 20.47 1.98
N ASP A 16 -3.42 20.01 3.21
CA ASP A 16 -4.31 20.19 4.35
C ASP A 16 -4.48 21.67 4.73
N GLU A 17 -3.40 22.46 4.70
CA GLU A 17 -3.43 23.90 4.91
C GLU A 17 -4.26 24.61 3.83
N VAL A 18 -3.97 24.34 2.55
CA VAL A 18 -4.74 24.90 1.42
C VAL A 18 -6.22 24.56 1.57
N MET A 19 -6.55 23.30 1.87
CA MET A 19 -7.93 22.85 1.99
C MET A 19 -8.68 23.45 3.19
N ALA A 20 -7.98 23.98 4.20
CA ALA A 20 -8.57 24.61 5.37
C ALA A 20 -8.86 26.11 5.17
N SER A 21 -8.39 26.72 4.08
CA SER A 21 -8.59 28.15 3.80
C SER A 21 -10.01 28.47 3.30
N ASP A 22 -10.49 29.68 3.62
CA ASP A 22 -11.75 30.22 3.09
C ASP A 22 -11.68 30.41 1.57
N GLU A 23 -10.50 30.77 1.05
CA GLU A 23 -10.23 30.88 -0.38
C GLU A 23 -10.50 29.55 -1.08
N PHE A 24 -10.00 28.44 -0.53
CA PHE A 24 -10.28 27.12 -1.06
C PHE A 24 -11.76 26.79 -1.01
N ALA A 25 -12.47 27.13 0.08
CA ALA A 25 -13.91 26.90 0.21
C ALA A 25 -14.72 27.62 -0.88
N ALA A 26 -14.25 28.79 -1.34
CA ALA A 26 -14.85 29.55 -2.43
C ALA A 26 -14.54 29.02 -3.85
N LEU A 27 -13.59 28.10 -4.00
CA LEU A 27 -13.21 27.56 -5.31
C LEU A 27 -14.32 26.68 -5.93
N PRO A 28 -14.40 26.62 -7.27
CA PRO A 28 -15.30 25.72 -7.97
C PRO A 28 -15.14 24.27 -7.49
N GLU A 29 -16.25 23.52 -7.35
CA GLU A 29 -16.22 22.13 -6.87
C GLU A 29 -15.28 21.23 -7.68
N ARG A 30 -15.16 21.46 -9.00
CA ARG A 30 -14.19 20.74 -9.84
C ARG A 30 -12.75 20.90 -9.35
N VAL A 31 -12.35 22.11 -8.94
CA VAL A 31 -11.00 22.41 -8.45
C VAL A 31 -10.81 21.78 -7.07
N ARG A 32 -11.79 21.96 -6.18
CA ARG A 32 -11.77 21.36 -4.84
C ARG A 32 -11.68 19.83 -4.91
N SER A 33 -12.44 19.21 -5.80
CA SER A 33 -12.40 17.76 -6.05
C SER A 33 -11.04 17.31 -6.56
N THR A 34 -10.43 18.02 -7.52
CA THR A 34 -9.07 17.72 -8.00
C THR A 34 -8.05 17.76 -6.88
N VAL A 35 -8.07 18.78 -6.01
CA VAL A 35 -7.15 18.88 -4.86
C VAL A 35 -7.39 17.75 -3.85
N ARG A 36 -8.65 17.46 -3.52
CA ARG A 36 -9.01 16.32 -2.64
C ARG A 36 -8.49 15.00 -3.21
N ASN A 37 -8.67 14.77 -4.51
CA ASN A 37 -8.23 13.55 -5.18
C ASN A 37 -6.70 13.45 -5.19
N HIS A 38 -6.00 14.55 -5.51
CA HIS A 38 -4.55 14.61 -5.46
C HIS A 38 -4.01 14.28 -4.06
N ARG A 39 -4.58 14.91 -3.03
CA ARG A 39 -4.24 14.62 -1.63
C ARG A 39 -4.49 13.16 -1.24
N GLN A 40 -5.59 12.57 -1.68
CA GLN A 40 -5.87 11.15 -1.43
C GLN A 40 -4.86 10.25 -2.14
N GLY A 41 -4.40 10.60 -3.35
CA GLY A 41 -3.31 9.90 -4.04
C GLY A 41 -2.03 9.88 -3.20
N MET A 42 -1.58 11.07 -2.77
CA MET A 42 -0.38 11.23 -1.95
C MET A 42 -0.40 10.42 -0.66
N ARG A 43 -1.57 10.20 -0.05
CA ARG A 43 -1.70 9.36 1.16
C ARG A 43 -1.29 7.91 0.91
N GLY A 44 -1.68 7.34 -0.24
CA GLY A 44 -1.29 5.97 -0.61
C GLY A 44 0.20 5.84 -0.90
N GLU A 45 0.78 6.85 -1.55
CA GLU A 45 2.23 6.97 -1.76
C GLU A 45 2.99 7.07 -0.43
N ARG A 46 2.53 7.93 0.49
CA ARG A 46 3.13 8.07 1.83
C ARG A 46 3.10 6.76 2.63
N GLU A 47 1.98 6.04 2.60
CA GLU A 47 1.86 4.74 3.29
C GLU A 47 2.83 3.71 2.72
N THR A 48 2.97 3.66 1.39
CA THR A 48 3.93 2.77 0.72
C THR A 48 5.37 3.17 1.05
N ALA A 49 5.69 4.47 1.02
CA ALA A 49 7.00 5.00 1.40
C ALA A 49 7.37 4.61 2.84
N TYR A 50 6.46 4.79 3.80
CA TYR A 50 6.68 4.42 5.20
C TYR A 50 7.06 2.94 5.35
N MET A 51 6.36 2.04 4.66
CA MET A 51 6.64 0.61 4.69
C MET A 51 8.00 0.26 4.06
N LEU A 52 8.32 0.88 2.92
CA LEU A 52 9.60 0.67 2.25
C LEU A 52 10.78 1.22 3.08
N ASP A 53 10.62 2.39 3.69
CA ASP A 53 11.63 3.01 4.56
C ASP A 53 11.94 2.12 5.75
N HIS A 54 10.90 1.57 6.39
CA HIS A 54 11.05 0.63 7.49
C HIS A 54 11.86 -0.62 7.08
N GLN A 55 11.61 -1.11 5.86
CA GLN A 55 12.23 -2.34 5.36
C GLN A 55 13.65 -2.15 4.80
N PHE A 56 13.92 -0.98 4.21
CA PHE A 56 15.15 -0.68 3.47
C PHE A 56 15.96 0.46 4.09
N GLY A 57 15.77 0.69 5.39
CA GLY A 57 16.33 1.78 6.18
C GLY A 57 17.84 2.03 6.05
N PRO A 58 18.37 2.99 6.83
CA PRO A 58 19.67 3.61 6.58
C PRO A 58 20.82 2.60 6.49
N ASP A 59 20.79 1.54 7.29
CA ASP A 59 21.90 0.58 7.43
C ASP A 59 21.92 -0.57 6.40
N ASN A 60 21.19 -0.42 5.29
CA ASN A 60 21.18 -1.45 4.24
C ASN A 60 22.16 -1.12 3.10
N ASP A 61 23.20 -1.93 2.95
CA ASP A 61 24.26 -1.83 1.93
C ASP A 61 23.98 -2.63 0.65
N ARG A 62 22.92 -3.44 0.64
CA ARG A 62 22.48 -4.29 -0.48
C ARG A 62 21.44 -3.64 -1.35
N ASN A 63 20.61 -2.80 -0.73
CA ASN A 63 19.49 -2.14 -1.37
C ASN A 63 19.54 -0.64 -1.11
N LEU A 64 19.27 0.13 -2.17
CA LEU A 64 19.18 1.58 -2.14
C LEU A 64 17.82 2.01 -2.67
N LEU A 65 17.09 2.78 -1.86
CA LEU A 65 15.75 3.27 -2.14
C LEU A 65 15.77 4.75 -2.53
N ILE A 66 15.00 5.10 -3.57
CA ILE A 66 14.87 6.46 -4.12
C ILE A 66 13.38 6.74 -4.32
N HIS A 67 12.88 7.82 -3.74
CA HIS A 67 11.47 8.22 -3.85
C HIS A 67 11.27 9.37 -4.84
N ASP A 68 10.04 9.49 -5.35
CA ASP A 68 9.50 10.68 -6.01
C ASP A 68 10.34 11.13 -7.22
N LEU A 69 10.73 10.19 -8.10
CA LEU A 69 11.50 10.49 -9.30
C LEU A 69 10.58 10.75 -10.50
N ARG A 70 11.09 11.54 -11.44
CA ARG A 70 10.43 11.83 -12.70
C ARG A 70 11.49 11.95 -13.77
N LEU A 71 11.45 11.05 -14.74
CA LEU A 71 12.46 10.93 -15.80
C LEU A 71 11.82 11.16 -17.17
N PRO A 72 12.54 11.78 -18.13
CA PRO A 72 12.09 11.87 -19.51
C PRO A 72 11.89 10.48 -20.12
N ASP A 73 10.79 10.29 -20.85
CA ASP A 73 10.47 9.01 -21.51
C ASP A 73 11.16 8.82 -22.88
N GLY A 74 11.82 9.88 -23.39
CA GLY A 74 12.48 9.90 -24.69
C GLY A 74 11.55 10.18 -25.87
N GLN A 75 10.27 10.46 -25.63
CA GLN A 75 9.23 10.77 -26.62
C GLN A 75 8.61 12.16 -26.40
N GLY A 76 9.27 13.02 -25.62
CA GLY A 76 8.77 14.35 -25.25
C GLY A 76 7.86 14.35 -24.02
N GLY A 77 7.65 13.19 -23.38
CA GLY A 77 6.92 13.05 -22.13
C GLY A 77 7.82 12.66 -20.96
N PHE A 78 7.18 12.26 -19.86
CA PHE A 78 7.84 11.91 -18.61
C PHE A 78 7.17 10.69 -17.96
N ALA A 79 7.98 9.84 -17.34
CA ALA A 79 7.50 8.84 -16.40
C ALA A 79 7.81 9.28 -14.97
N GLN A 80 6.77 9.36 -14.15
CA GLN A 80 6.88 9.49 -12.71
C GLN A 80 7.09 8.10 -12.10
N PHE A 81 7.89 8.03 -11.04
CA PHE A 81 8.18 6.84 -10.26
C PHE A 81 7.98 7.19 -8.79
N ASP A 82 7.01 6.58 -8.15
CA ASP A 82 6.78 6.79 -6.72
C ASP A 82 8.01 6.31 -5.94
N HIS A 83 8.45 5.07 -6.23
CA HIS A 83 9.59 4.46 -5.56
C HIS A 83 10.42 3.59 -6.52
N ILE A 84 11.74 3.78 -6.51
CA ILE A 84 12.72 2.91 -7.16
C ILE A 84 13.64 2.29 -6.10
N LEU A 85 13.81 0.98 -6.15
CA LEU A 85 14.78 0.26 -5.33
C LEU A 85 15.83 -0.38 -6.23
N LEU A 86 17.09 -0.03 -6.00
CA LEU A 86 18.25 -0.66 -6.61
C LEU A 86 18.77 -1.74 -5.66
N SER A 87 18.88 -2.98 -6.14
CA SER A 87 19.43 -4.09 -5.35
C SER A 87 20.72 -4.57 -5.97
N ARG A 88 21.85 -4.21 -5.37
CA ARG A 88 23.15 -4.70 -5.81
C ARG A 88 23.35 -6.17 -5.48
N ALA A 89 22.59 -6.78 -4.57
CA ALA A 89 22.77 -8.18 -4.21
C ALA A 89 22.11 -9.15 -5.22
N SER A 90 21.04 -8.71 -5.88
CA SER A 90 20.31 -9.48 -6.89
C SER A 90 20.51 -8.95 -8.32
N ARG A 91 21.22 -7.82 -8.51
CA ARG A 91 21.35 -7.12 -9.80
C ARG A 91 19.99 -6.77 -10.40
N THR A 92 19.07 -6.33 -9.54
CA THR A 92 17.71 -5.96 -9.93
C THR A 92 17.41 -4.52 -9.58
N ALA A 93 16.63 -3.85 -10.41
CA ALA A 93 15.89 -2.65 -10.03
C ALA A 93 14.42 -3.01 -9.82
N SER A 94 13.74 -2.34 -8.91
CA SER A 94 12.32 -2.55 -8.65
C SER A 94 11.59 -1.21 -8.64
N ILE A 95 10.45 -1.16 -9.31
CA ILE A 95 9.53 -0.02 -9.29
C ILE A 95 8.36 -0.41 -8.40
N PHE A 96 8.11 0.40 -7.37
CA PHE A 96 6.87 0.30 -6.59
C PHE A 96 5.97 1.48 -6.97
N GLU A 97 4.79 1.16 -7.51
CA GLU A 97 3.75 2.12 -7.92
C GLU A 97 2.61 2.07 -6.92
N SER A 98 2.20 3.21 -6.37
CA SER A 98 1.17 3.28 -5.34
C SER A 98 -0.20 3.64 -5.92
N LYS A 99 -1.22 2.89 -5.54
CA LYS A 99 -2.62 3.16 -5.92
C LYS A 99 -3.52 3.13 -4.70
N ASN A 100 -4.23 4.22 -4.42
CA ASN A 100 -5.11 4.31 -3.25
C ASN A 100 -6.55 3.84 -3.53
N TYR A 101 -6.71 2.55 -3.85
CA TYR A 101 -8.04 1.93 -4.03
C TYR A 101 -8.54 1.27 -2.74
N SER A 102 -9.67 1.72 -2.19
CA SER A 102 -10.28 1.14 -0.97
C SER A 102 -11.32 0.04 -1.26
N GLY A 103 -11.67 -0.17 -2.52
CA GLY A 103 -12.69 -1.14 -2.95
C GLY A 103 -12.15 -2.53 -3.29
N ARG A 104 -13.03 -3.36 -3.87
CA ARG A 104 -12.63 -4.63 -4.50
C ARG A 104 -12.18 -4.39 -5.93
N ILE A 105 -10.91 -4.62 -6.19
CA ILE A 105 -10.27 -4.52 -7.50
C ILE A 105 -10.49 -5.85 -8.24
N SER A 106 -10.95 -5.78 -9.49
CA SER A 106 -11.16 -6.95 -10.36
C SER A 106 -10.93 -6.61 -11.83
N LYS A 107 -11.02 -7.61 -12.70
CA LYS A 107 -11.14 -7.44 -14.16
C LYS A 107 -12.51 -7.93 -14.63
N ASN A 108 -13.06 -7.31 -15.68
CA ASN A 108 -14.23 -7.86 -16.38
C ASN A 108 -13.83 -8.94 -17.40
N GLU A 109 -14.78 -9.43 -18.19
CA GLU A 109 -14.56 -10.50 -19.18
C GLU A 109 -13.63 -10.09 -20.34
N HIS A 110 -13.48 -8.79 -20.58
CA HIS A 110 -12.58 -8.23 -21.59
C HIS A 110 -11.19 -7.88 -21.02
N GLY A 111 -10.94 -8.18 -19.74
CA GLY A 111 -9.68 -7.86 -19.06
C GLY A 111 -9.54 -6.40 -18.64
N GLU A 112 -10.61 -5.61 -18.71
CA GLU A 112 -10.64 -4.22 -18.27
C GLU A 112 -10.69 -4.15 -16.75
N TRP A 113 -9.92 -3.23 -16.17
CA TRP A 113 -9.79 -3.11 -14.73
C TRP A 113 -10.93 -2.29 -14.15
N MET A 114 -11.44 -2.75 -13.00
CA MET A 114 -12.53 -2.09 -12.31
C MET A 114 -12.39 -2.19 -10.79
N VAL A 115 -12.99 -1.23 -10.08
CA VAL A 115 -13.05 -1.19 -8.61
C VAL A 115 -14.50 -1.10 -8.14
N TRP A 116 -14.89 -2.01 -7.26
CA TRP A 116 -16.17 -2.00 -6.57
C TRP A 116 -16.04 -1.28 -5.23
N TYR A 117 -16.59 -0.07 -5.15
CA TYR A 117 -16.68 0.67 -3.90
C TYR A 117 -17.96 0.31 -3.15
N ARG A 118 -17.90 0.18 -1.82
CA ARG A 118 -19.04 -0.28 -0.99
C ARG A 118 -20.29 0.59 -1.13
N SER A 119 -20.12 1.88 -1.37
CA SER A 119 -21.22 2.84 -1.53
C SER A 119 -21.80 2.90 -2.94
N GLN A 120 -21.27 2.12 -3.89
CA GLN A 120 -21.67 2.20 -5.30
C GLN A 120 -22.31 0.91 -5.78
N ARG A 121 -23.39 1.06 -6.55
CA ARG A 121 -24.14 -0.07 -7.13
C ARG A 121 -23.44 -0.67 -8.35
N GLN A 122 -22.60 0.10 -9.02
CA GLN A 122 -21.86 -0.30 -10.20
C GLN A 122 -20.36 -0.15 -9.95
N PRO A 123 -19.52 -1.01 -10.55
CA PRO A 123 -18.08 -0.83 -10.47
C PRO A 123 -17.64 0.39 -11.29
N GLN A 124 -16.55 1.01 -10.86
CA GLN A 124 -15.89 2.05 -11.64
C GLN A 124 -14.77 1.45 -12.48
N ASN A 125 -14.75 1.78 -13.77
CA ASN A 125 -13.61 1.45 -14.63
C ASN A 125 -12.40 2.27 -14.19
N ILE A 126 -11.25 1.61 -14.12
CA ILE A 126 -9.98 2.26 -13.79
C ILE A 126 -8.94 1.94 -14.88
N PRO A 127 -7.96 2.82 -15.10
CA PRO A 127 -6.81 2.49 -15.92
C PRO A 127 -6.10 1.25 -15.37
N ASN A 128 -5.52 0.44 -16.26
CA ASN A 128 -4.74 -0.73 -15.86
C ASN A 128 -3.48 -0.28 -15.08
N PRO A 129 -3.44 -0.50 -13.74
CA PRO A 129 -2.36 0.02 -12.91
C PRO A 129 -1.03 -0.71 -13.17
N VAL A 130 -1.10 -1.98 -13.61
CA VAL A 130 0.10 -2.76 -13.89
C VAL A 130 0.72 -2.38 -15.23
N GLU A 131 -0.10 -2.14 -16.26
CA GLU A 131 0.43 -1.63 -17.53
C GLU A 131 1.04 -0.24 -17.37
N GLN A 132 0.55 0.58 -16.43
CA GLN A 132 1.24 1.81 -16.05
C GLN A 132 2.64 1.51 -15.49
N ALA A 133 2.76 0.60 -14.53
CA ALA A 133 4.06 0.22 -13.97
C ALA A 133 5.00 -0.41 -15.02
N LYS A 134 4.47 -1.23 -15.94
CA LYS A 134 5.25 -1.81 -17.05
C LYS A 134 5.74 -0.74 -18.03
N ARG A 135 5.02 0.37 -18.24
CA ARG A 135 5.51 1.51 -19.02
C ARG A 135 6.65 2.23 -18.32
N GLN A 136 6.53 2.48 -17.01
CA GLN A 136 7.63 3.02 -16.19
C GLN A 136 8.89 2.14 -16.28
N ARG A 137 8.72 0.81 -16.23
CA ARG A 137 9.83 -0.14 -16.43
C ARG A 137 10.56 0.08 -17.75
N LYS A 138 9.86 0.30 -18.86
CA LYS A 138 10.50 0.58 -20.16
C LYS A 138 11.35 1.84 -20.10
N VAL A 139 10.86 2.90 -19.44
CA VAL A 139 11.61 4.15 -19.26
C VAL A 139 12.85 3.93 -18.40
N LEU A 140 12.73 3.21 -17.27
CA LEU A 140 13.88 2.90 -16.42
C LEU A 140 14.91 2.01 -17.13
N GLN A 141 14.47 1.00 -17.89
CA GLN A 141 15.36 0.16 -18.70
C GLN A 141 16.10 0.98 -19.77
N ALA A 142 15.40 1.89 -20.45
CA ALA A 142 16.01 2.78 -21.43
C ALA A 142 17.03 3.71 -20.77
N TRP A 143 16.72 4.25 -19.59
CA TRP A 143 17.63 5.06 -18.79
C TRP A 143 18.90 4.28 -18.40
N LEU A 144 18.72 3.08 -17.83
CA LEU A 144 19.82 2.19 -17.42
C LEU A 144 20.73 1.86 -18.60
N LYS A 145 20.16 1.47 -19.74
CA LYS A 145 20.91 1.18 -20.96
C LYS A 145 21.68 2.39 -21.47
N ARG A 146 21.05 3.56 -21.51
CA ARG A 146 21.68 4.81 -21.97
C ARG A 146 22.88 5.21 -21.11
N LYS A 147 22.81 4.97 -19.81
CA LYS A 147 23.88 5.30 -18.84
C LYS A 147 24.91 4.16 -18.66
N GLY A 148 24.72 3.02 -19.32
CA GLY A 148 25.64 1.86 -19.22
C GLY A 148 25.44 0.98 -17.98
N HIS A 149 24.28 1.07 -17.32
CA HIS A 149 23.96 0.39 -16.06
C HIS A 149 23.02 -0.82 -16.24
N ASP A 150 22.68 -1.19 -17.47
CA ASP A 150 21.83 -2.35 -17.78
C ASP A 150 22.44 -3.68 -17.32
N ARG A 151 23.76 -3.81 -17.26
CA ARG A 151 24.42 -4.98 -16.65
C ARG A 151 24.36 -4.94 -15.13
N ALA A 152 24.45 -3.76 -14.52
CA ALA A 152 24.36 -3.60 -13.06
C ALA A 152 22.97 -4.00 -12.54
N PHE A 153 21.94 -3.68 -13.32
CA PHE A 153 20.53 -3.95 -13.02
C PHE A 153 19.87 -4.67 -14.21
N ALA A 154 20.21 -5.95 -14.36
CA ALA A 154 19.84 -6.78 -15.51
C ALA A 154 18.32 -7.00 -15.62
N GLU A 155 17.62 -7.00 -14.49
CA GLU A 155 16.18 -7.16 -14.43
C GLU A 155 15.53 -5.97 -13.73
N VAL A 156 14.37 -5.56 -14.27
CA VAL A 156 13.56 -4.49 -13.69
C VAL A 156 12.18 -5.04 -13.36
N GLY A 157 11.90 -5.19 -12.07
CA GLY A 157 10.63 -5.65 -11.53
C GLY A 157 9.65 -4.50 -11.34
N VAL A 158 8.36 -4.81 -11.40
CA VAL A 158 7.27 -3.84 -11.15
C VAL A 158 6.35 -4.41 -10.09
N PHE A 159 5.91 -3.55 -9.17
CA PHE A 159 5.07 -3.94 -8.04
C PHE A 159 4.07 -2.82 -7.77
N VAL A 160 2.78 -3.08 -7.98
CA VAL A 160 1.71 -2.14 -7.66
C VAL A 160 1.30 -2.37 -6.20
N SER A 161 1.41 -1.32 -5.38
CA SER A 161 1.01 -1.28 -3.98
C SER A 161 -0.40 -0.69 -3.86
N VAL A 162 -1.28 -1.36 -3.12
CA VAL A 162 -2.61 -0.87 -2.74
C VAL A 162 -2.78 -0.87 -1.21
N PRO A 163 -3.71 -0.09 -0.63
CA PRO A 163 -3.94 -0.09 0.79
C PRO A 163 -4.22 -1.49 1.35
N PRO A 164 -3.95 -1.74 2.64
CA PRO A 164 -4.17 -3.04 3.25
C PRO A 164 -5.67 -3.38 3.33
N THR A 165 -6.52 -2.36 3.31
CA THR A 165 -7.99 -2.45 3.30
C THR A 165 -8.57 -2.83 1.93
N ALA A 166 -7.79 -2.71 0.85
CA ALA A 166 -8.23 -3.09 -0.50
C ALA A 166 -8.57 -4.59 -0.57
N MET A 167 -9.43 -4.98 -1.50
CA MET A 167 -9.64 -6.39 -1.82
C MET A 167 -9.17 -6.65 -3.25
N ILE A 168 -8.29 -7.64 -3.45
CA ILE A 168 -7.81 -8.03 -4.78
C ILE A 168 -8.52 -9.31 -5.17
N ASP A 169 -9.37 -9.26 -6.20
CA ASP A 169 -10.04 -10.45 -6.72
C ASP A 169 -9.09 -11.28 -7.58
N ARG A 170 -8.33 -12.18 -6.94
CA ARG A 170 -7.38 -13.05 -7.63
C ARG A 170 -8.02 -14.02 -8.62
N SER A 171 -9.30 -14.35 -8.46
CA SER A 171 -10.02 -15.23 -9.40
C SER A 171 -10.23 -14.56 -10.77
N LYS A 172 -10.29 -13.22 -10.79
CA LYS A 172 -10.46 -12.41 -12.01
C LYS A 172 -9.15 -11.77 -12.48
N ILE A 173 -8.30 -11.35 -11.56
CA ILE A 173 -7.05 -10.64 -11.89
C ILE A 173 -5.93 -11.60 -12.31
N GLY A 174 -5.89 -12.80 -11.71
CA GLY A 174 -4.76 -13.73 -11.80
C GLY A 174 -3.81 -13.63 -10.59
N SER A 175 -3.16 -14.75 -10.26
CA SER A 175 -2.15 -14.82 -9.19
C SER A 175 -0.86 -14.08 -9.52
N ASP A 176 -0.52 -14.05 -10.82
CA ASP A 176 0.79 -13.61 -11.29
C ASP A 176 0.85 -12.10 -11.56
N GLU A 177 -0.31 -11.44 -11.51
CA GLU A 177 -0.38 -10.00 -11.69
C GLU A 177 0.27 -9.29 -10.49
N PRO A 178 1.27 -8.40 -10.72
CA PRO A 178 2.11 -7.81 -9.70
C PRO A 178 1.42 -6.64 -8.98
N ILE A 179 0.23 -6.90 -8.43
CA ILE A 179 -0.51 -5.99 -7.57
C ILE A 179 -0.65 -6.61 -6.19
N TYR A 180 -0.30 -5.88 -5.14
CA TYR A 180 -0.19 -6.39 -3.79
C TYR A 180 -0.68 -5.34 -2.81
N LYS A 181 -1.29 -5.80 -1.71
CA LYS A 181 -1.51 -4.93 -0.55
C LYS A 181 -0.16 -4.48 0.01
N CYS A 182 -0.06 -3.25 0.47
CA CYS A 182 1.19 -2.65 0.95
C CYS A 182 1.84 -3.48 2.08
N ASP A 183 1.04 -4.09 2.96
CA ASP A 183 1.46 -4.97 4.05
C ASP A 183 2.03 -6.33 3.57
N ASN A 184 1.78 -6.70 2.32
CA ASN A 184 2.30 -7.92 1.68
C ASN A 184 3.34 -7.63 0.60
N LEU A 185 3.61 -6.35 0.31
CA LEU A 185 4.44 -5.90 -0.81
C LEU A 185 5.87 -6.42 -0.70
N TYR A 186 6.49 -6.29 0.47
CA TYR A 186 7.86 -6.78 0.69
C TYR A 186 7.97 -8.28 0.47
N LYS A 187 7.03 -9.06 1.02
CA LYS A 187 7.02 -10.52 0.86
C LYS A 187 6.89 -10.91 -0.62
N ALA A 188 6.11 -10.17 -1.40
CA ALA A 188 5.97 -10.39 -2.84
C ALA A 188 7.24 -10.00 -3.62
N TRP A 189 8.00 -9.02 -3.14
CA TRP A 189 9.26 -8.59 -3.74
C TRP A 189 10.43 -9.56 -3.49
N VAL A 190 10.47 -10.22 -2.33
CA VAL A 190 11.59 -11.10 -1.92
C VAL A 190 11.99 -12.14 -2.96
N PRO A 191 11.07 -12.88 -3.63
CA PRO A 191 11.45 -13.85 -4.67
C PRO A 191 12.17 -13.22 -5.88
N PHE A 192 11.91 -11.94 -6.16
CA PHE A 192 12.51 -11.20 -7.27
C PHE A 192 13.83 -10.54 -6.87
N GLY A 193 13.79 -9.66 -5.86
CA GLY A 193 14.95 -8.82 -5.50
C GLY A 193 15.72 -9.30 -4.27
N GLY A 194 15.19 -10.26 -3.51
CA GLY A 194 15.83 -10.81 -2.33
C GLY A 194 17.03 -11.69 -2.67
N SER A 195 18.13 -11.55 -1.92
CA SER A 195 19.30 -12.39 -2.12
C SER A 195 19.03 -13.81 -1.58
N SER A 196 19.01 -14.82 -2.45
CA SER A 196 19.12 -16.22 -2.00
C SER A 196 20.49 -16.48 -1.36
N PRO A 197 20.64 -17.45 -0.43
CA PRO A 197 21.94 -17.78 0.15
C PRO A 197 23.02 -18.11 -0.90
N LEU A 198 22.62 -18.73 -2.02
CA LEU A 198 23.51 -19.00 -3.15
C LEU A 198 23.87 -17.73 -3.94
N GLY A 199 22.92 -16.82 -4.12
CA GLY A 199 23.12 -15.53 -4.82
C GLY A 199 24.11 -14.61 -4.10
N ARG A 200 24.34 -14.80 -2.79
CA ARG A 200 25.36 -14.06 -2.03
C ARG A 200 26.80 -14.40 -2.42
N MET A 201 27.04 -15.56 -3.04
CA MET A 201 28.40 -15.99 -3.43
C MET A 201 28.85 -15.45 -4.78
N PHE A 202 27.93 -14.94 -5.60
CA PHE A 202 28.25 -14.34 -6.90
C PHE A 202 28.37 -12.82 -6.72
N SER A 203 29.61 -12.31 -6.69
CA SER A 203 29.88 -10.88 -6.73
C SER A 203 29.12 -10.27 -7.91
N THR A 204 28.27 -9.29 -7.62
CA THR A 204 27.38 -8.67 -8.60
C THR A 204 28.07 -7.64 -9.49
N GLY A 205 29.38 -7.44 -9.29
CA GLY A 205 30.18 -6.43 -9.98
C GLY A 205 29.88 -4.98 -9.56
N VAL A 206 28.80 -4.74 -8.81
CA VAL A 206 28.39 -3.42 -8.33
C VAL A 206 28.69 -3.31 -6.84
N THR A 207 29.66 -2.47 -6.50
CA THR A 207 29.97 -2.09 -5.12
C THR A 207 28.88 -1.18 -4.55
N ALA A 208 28.84 -1.04 -3.22
CA ALA A 208 27.92 -0.09 -2.57
C ALA A 208 28.17 1.34 -3.07
N ALA A 209 29.43 1.74 -3.27
CA ALA A 209 29.79 3.05 -3.80
C ALA A 209 29.26 3.28 -5.22
N GLN A 210 29.43 2.30 -6.12
CA GLN A 210 28.87 2.37 -7.48
C GLN A 210 27.35 2.44 -7.47
N MET A 211 26.67 1.68 -6.60
CA MET A 211 25.20 1.77 -6.48
C MET A 211 24.75 3.17 -6.04
N VAL A 212 25.50 3.82 -5.13
CA VAL A 212 25.25 5.21 -4.72
C VAL A 212 25.46 6.17 -5.88
N GLU A 213 26.54 6.02 -6.66
CA GLU A 213 26.82 6.85 -7.82
C GLU A 213 25.70 6.74 -8.89
N ILE A 214 25.21 5.52 -9.15
CA ILE A 214 24.11 5.30 -10.09
C ILE A 214 22.82 5.97 -9.58
N ALA A 215 22.56 5.89 -8.27
CA ALA A 215 21.42 6.58 -7.66
C ALA A 215 21.54 8.09 -7.77
N ASP A 216 22.73 8.65 -7.60
CA ASP A 216 22.98 10.08 -7.78
C ASP A 216 22.75 10.52 -9.23
N GLN A 217 23.12 9.70 -10.21
CA GLN A 217 22.79 9.96 -11.62
C GLN A 217 21.27 9.94 -11.89
N LEU A 218 20.52 9.03 -11.26
CA LEU A 218 19.04 9.02 -11.35
C LEU A 218 18.44 10.30 -10.75
N ILE A 219 18.96 10.75 -9.61
CA ILE A 219 18.50 11.96 -8.93
C ILE A 219 18.88 13.21 -9.74
N ALA A 220 20.06 13.24 -10.35
CA ALA A 220 20.49 14.35 -11.20
C ALA A 220 19.65 14.47 -12.49
N ASP A 221 19.20 13.34 -13.05
CA ASP A 221 18.33 13.32 -14.22
C ASP A 221 16.83 13.55 -13.87
N HIS A 222 16.49 13.75 -12.59
CA HIS A 222 15.13 14.07 -12.15
C HIS A 222 14.68 15.43 -12.70
N VAL A 223 13.49 15.46 -13.29
CA VAL A 223 12.86 16.70 -13.74
C VAL A 223 11.67 17.01 -12.85
N GLN A 224 11.72 18.15 -12.15
CA GLN A 224 10.61 18.62 -11.32
C GLN A 224 9.31 18.75 -12.15
N GLU A 225 8.19 18.38 -11.54
CA GLU A 225 6.88 18.67 -12.09
C GLU A 225 6.42 20.04 -11.56
N GLY A 226 5.71 20.81 -12.39
CA GLY A 226 5.09 22.05 -11.95
C GLY A 226 4.01 21.80 -10.89
N ASP A 227 3.98 22.66 -9.87
CA ASP A 227 3.06 22.54 -8.75
C ASP A 227 1.60 22.52 -9.24
N ILE A 228 0.83 21.53 -8.77
CA ILE A 228 -0.59 21.41 -9.05
C ILE A 228 -1.37 22.64 -8.54
N TYR A 229 -0.95 23.25 -7.44
CA TYR A 229 -1.63 24.42 -6.86
C TYR A 229 -1.46 25.66 -7.74
N THR A 230 -0.27 25.86 -8.31
CA THR A 230 -0.01 26.90 -9.31
C THR A 230 -0.80 26.65 -10.59
N ARG A 231 -0.79 25.41 -11.12
CA ARG A 231 -1.55 25.05 -12.33
C ARG A 231 -3.06 25.22 -12.18
N LEU A 232 -3.57 25.06 -10.97
CA LEU A 232 -4.99 25.27 -10.65
C LEU A 232 -5.32 26.74 -10.32
N GLY A 233 -4.32 27.64 -10.32
CA GLY A 233 -4.48 29.06 -9.99
C GLY A 233 -4.80 29.30 -8.51
N ILE A 234 -4.43 28.38 -7.62
CA ILE A 234 -4.67 28.48 -6.18
C ILE A 234 -3.54 29.27 -5.51
N VAL A 235 -2.30 29.07 -5.96
CA VAL A 235 -1.11 29.79 -5.49
C VAL A 235 -0.55 30.58 -6.67
N PRO A 236 -0.12 31.84 -6.49
CA PRO A 236 0.50 32.62 -7.55
C PRO A 236 1.76 31.91 -8.07
N ASP A 237 2.02 32.04 -9.36
CA ASP A 237 3.26 31.55 -9.94
C ASP A 237 4.42 32.40 -9.41
N SER A 238 5.28 31.81 -8.60
CA SER A 238 6.43 32.51 -8.02
C SER A 238 7.55 32.76 -9.05
N THR A 239 7.37 32.35 -10.31
CA THR A 239 8.28 32.68 -11.41
C THR A 239 8.07 34.08 -12.01
N ASP A 240 7.02 34.81 -11.64
CA ASP A 240 6.74 36.18 -12.13
C ASP A 240 7.34 37.30 -11.26
N ALA A 241 8.53 37.08 -10.69
CA ALA A 241 9.34 38.13 -10.05
C ALA A 241 10.63 38.42 -10.82
N ALA A 242 10.62 38.34 -12.15
CA ALA A 242 11.54 39.03 -13.06
C ALA A 242 11.18 38.75 -14.54
N ASP A 243 10.16 39.40 -15.08
CA ASP A 243 10.32 40.12 -16.36
C ASP A 243 9.05 40.91 -16.70
N THR A 244 9.16 42.23 -16.67
CA THR A 244 8.17 43.11 -17.29
C THR A 244 8.37 43.10 -18.80
N SER A 245 7.62 42.27 -19.52
CA SER A 245 6.97 42.57 -20.80
C SER A 245 6.65 41.27 -21.54
N HIS A 246 5.37 41.01 -21.77
CA HIS A 246 4.83 40.58 -23.06
C HIS A 246 3.33 40.33 -22.89
N THR A 247 2.54 41.21 -23.49
CA THR A 247 1.11 41.02 -23.72
C THR A 247 0.91 39.86 -24.70
N GLY A 248 0.38 38.75 -24.21
CA GLY A 248 -0.06 37.60 -25.00
C GLY A 248 -1.38 37.07 -24.45
N ASP A 249 -2.44 37.24 -25.23
CA ASP A 249 -3.82 36.80 -24.99
C ASP A 249 -3.91 35.29 -24.65
N PRO A 250 -4.51 34.88 -23.51
CA PRO A 250 -4.62 33.48 -23.11
C PRO A 250 -5.91 32.87 -23.67
N SER A 251 -5.98 32.70 -24.99
CA SER A 251 -7.08 32.01 -25.66
C SER A 251 -6.55 30.83 -26.48
N GLY A 252 -6.01 29.82 -25.78
CA GLY A 252 -5.62 28.53 -26.35
C GLY A 252 -6.13 27.37 -25.47
N PRO A 253 -6.68 26.28 -26.05
CA PRO A 253 -7.30 25.21 -25.27
C PRO A 253 -6.26 24.43 -24.45
N ILE A 254 -6.42 24.45 -23.13
CA ILE A 254 -5.67 23.65 -22.18
C ILE A 254 -6.06 22.18 -22.39
N ASN A 255 -5.18 21.41 -23.02
CA ASN A 255 -5.36 19.96 -23.20
C ASN A 255 -4.91 19.23 -21.93
N MET A 256 -5.82 19.07 -20.95
CA MET A 256 -5.56 18.23 -19.79
C MET A 256 -5.78 16.75 -20.13
N PRO A 257 -4.92 15.81 -19.67
CA PRO A 257 -5.29 14.40 -19.65
C PRO A 257 -6.49 14.23 -18.72
N ILE A 258 -7.60 13.76 -19.29
CA ILE A 258 -8.86 13.52 -18.61
C ILE A 258 -8.64 12.47 -17.50
N VAL A 259 -8.55 12.92 -16.25
CA VAL A 259 -8.86 12.08 -15.09
C VAL A 259 -10.34 12.25 -14.84
N GLN A 260 -11.15 11.42 -15.50
CA GLN A 260 -12.60 11.41 -15.28
C GLN A 260 -12.87 10.75 -13.92
N ALA A 261 -12.87 11.57 -12.87
CA ALA A 261 -13.46 11.19 -11.61
C ALA A 261 -14.97 11.05 -11.83
N ALA A 262 -15.51 9.87 -11.56
CA ALA A 262 -16.95 9.63 -11.58
C ALA A 262 -17.65 10.63 -10.65
N SER A 263 -18.58 11.40 -11.21
CA SER A 263 -19.48 12.27 -10.47
C SER A 263 -20.33 11.45 -9.50
N VAL A 264 -20.38 11.87 -8.24
CA VAL A 264 -21.33 11.37 -7.24
C VAL A 264 -22.69 12.04 -7.51
N PRO A 265 -23.76 11.32 -7.89
CA PRO A 265 -25.08 11.91 -7.97
C PRO A 265 -25.67 12.06 -6.57
N GLU A 266 -26.36 13.17 -6.34
CA GLU A 266 -27.12 13.48 -5.14
C GLU A 266 -28.28 12.47 -4.98
N LEU A 267 -28.47 11.94 -3.76
CA LEU A 267 -29.43 10.87 -3.46
C LEU A 267 -30.86 11.42 -3.28
N PRO A 268 -31.89 10.82 -3.88
CA PRO A 268 -33.28 11.06 -3.48
C PRO A 268 -33.62 10.34 -2.14
N PRO A 269 -34.65 10.81 -1.40
CA PRO A 269 -34.96 10.30 -0.07
C PRO A 269 -35.46 8.84 -0.09
N TYR A 270 -35.06 8.11 0.95
CA TYR A 270 -35.29 6.69 1.19
C TYR A 270 -36.78 6.38 1.46
N VAL A 271 -37.31 5.35 0.79
CA VAL A 271 -38.60 4.73 1.13
C VAL A 271 -38.32 3.31 1.60
N GLU A 272 -38.79 3.01 2.81
CA GLU A 272 -38.58 1.77 3.54
C GLU A 272 -39.42 0.63 2.94
N ALA A 273 -38.81 -0.53 2.68
CA ALA A 273 -39.50 -1.72 2.16
C ALA A 273 -39.44 -2.87 3.17
N GLU A 274 -40.62 -3.44 3.43
CA GLU A 274 -40.92 -4.52 4.38
C GLU A 274 -40.21 -5.86 4.06
N PRO A 275 -39.97 -6.73 5.08
CA PRO A 275 -39.17 -7.94 4.94
C PRO A 275 -39.96 -9.12 4.35
N VAL A 276 -39.32 -9.86 3.41
CA VAL A 276 -39.82 -11.13 2.89
C VAL A 276 -39.06 -12.29 3.54
N THR A 277 -39.80 -13.21 4.15
CA THR A 277 -39.36 -14.49 4.72
C THR A 277 -39.15 -15.55 3.64
N VAL A 278 -38.08 -16.35 3.73
CA VAL A 278 -37.84 -17.50 2.85
C VAL A 278 -37.59 -18.76 3.69
N HIS A 279 -38.34 -19.82 3.40
CA HIS A 279 -38.22 -21.17 3.97
C HIS A 279 -37.16 -22.02 3.24
N PRO A 280 -36.54 -23.02 3.89
CA PRO A 280 -35.52 -23.88 3.26
C PRO A 280 -36.14 -25.11 2.58
N ALA A 281 -35.63 -25.48 1.41
CA ALA A 281 -35.94 -26.74 0.73
C ALA A 281 -34.71 -27.66 0.73
N GLN A 282 -34.95 -28.92 1.10
CA GLN A 282 -34.01 -30.04 1.02
C GLN A 282 -33.99 -30.64 -0.39
N SER A 283 -32.92 -31.36 -0.75
CA SER A 283 -32.93 -32.36 -1.83
C SER A 283 -31.89 -33.47 -1.58
N PRO A 284 -32.09 -34.71 -2.08
CA PRO A 284 -31.34 -35.90 -1.70
C PRO A 284 -30.30 -36.37 -2.74
N SER A 285 -29.58 -37.41 -2.31
CA SER A 285 -28.44 -38.16 -2.90
C SER A 285 -28.66 -38.86 -4.26
N THR A 286 -27.59 -39.03 -5.06
CA THR A 286 -27.25 -40.31 -5.74
C THR A 286 -25.76 -40.39 -6.12
N SER A 287 -25.17 -41.58 -5.95
CA SER A 287 -23.79 -42.05 -6.18
C SER A 287 -23.49 -42.53 -7.61
N VAL A 288 -22.22 -42.53 -8.07
CA VAL A 288 -21.52 -43.70 -8.71
C VAL A 288 -19.98 -43.48 -8.64
N ALA A 289 -19.22 -44.53 -8.33
CA ALA A 289 -17.75 -44.60 -8.32
C ALA A 289 -17.21 -45.39 -9.52
N VAL A 290 -16.01 -45.06 -10.03
CA VAL A 290 -15.09 -46.01 -10.71
C VAL A 290 -13.64 -45.67 -10.37
N GLU A 291 -12.91 -46.72 -10.04
CA GLU A 291 -11.57 -46.82 -9.44
C GLU A 291 -10.48 -46.98 -10.53
N CYS A 292 -9.28 -46.44 -10.30
CA CYS A 292 -8.07 -46.90 -10.98
C CYS A 292 -6.86 -46.69 -10.06
N THR A 293 -6.26 -47.81 -9.65
CA THR A 293 -5.16 -47.92 -8.68
C THR A 293 -3.80 -47.74 -9.35
N VAL A 294 -2.94 -46.86 -8.81
CA VAL A 294 -1.49 -46.89 -9.08
C VAL A 294 -0.71 -46.49 -7.81
N LEU A 295 -0.03 -47.50 -7.25
CA LEU A 295 1.20 -47.52 -6.43
C LEU A 295 1.50 -46.34 -5.48
N GLU A 296 1.41 -46.61 -4.18
CA GLU A 296 1.84 -45.74 -3.08
C GLU A 296 3.36 -45.51 -3.06
N VAL A 297 3.76 -44.23 -3.09
CA VAL A 297 5.00 -43.73 -2.50
C VAL A 297 4.59 -42.71 -1.45
N SER A 298 4.98 -42.95 -0.19
CA SER A 298 4.59 -42.12 0.96
C SER A 298 4.95 -40.63 0.77
N PRO A 299 3.99 -39.70 0.94
CA PRO A 299 4.27 -38.28 0.96
C PRO A 299 4.97 -37.84 2.25
N PRO A 300 5.75 -36.74 2.25
CA PRO A 300 6.32 -36.18 3.47
C PRO A 300 5.20 -35.74 4.43
N ALA A 301 5.39 -35.99 5.72
CA ALA A 301 4.40 -35.75 6.76
C ALA A 301 3.86 -34.31 6.73
N LYS A 302 2.53 -34.18 6.71
CA LYS A 302 1.83 -32.90 6.90
C LYS A 302 2.23 -32.30 8.24
N ALA A 303 2.72 -31.06 8.24
CA ALA A 303 2.93 -30.29 9.45
C ALA A 303 1.59 -30.18 10.21
N VAL A 304 1.56 -30.71 11.42
CA VAL A 304 0.42 -30.60 12.33
C VAL A 304 0.26 -29.12 12.73
N PRO A 305 -0.95 -28.53 12.64
CA PRO A 305 -1.18 -27.19 13.15
C PRO A 305 -0.96 -27.20 14.67
N VAL A 306 0.15 -26.60 15.10
CA VAL A 306 0.41 -26.36 16.53
C VAL A 306 -0.70 -25.44 17.04
N LYS A 307 -1.45 -25.88 18.05
CA LYS A 307 -2.58 -25.13 18.62
C LYS A 307 -2.03 -24.09 19.60
N ALA A 308 -2.71 -22.95 19.72
CA ALA A 308 -2.42 -21.97 20.76
C ALA A 308 -2.56 -22.62 22.15
N GLY A 309 -1.73 -22.20 23.10
CA GLY A 309 -1.72 -22.68 24.48
C GLY A 309 -3.06 -22.49 25.19
N ALA A 310 -3.18 -23.14 26.35
CA ALA A 310 -4.34 -23.00 27.22
C ALA A 310 -4.49 -21.52 27.66
N PRO A 311 -5.73 -21.00 27.78
CA PRO A 311 -5.96 -19.69 28.34
C PRO A 311 -5.54 -19.64 29.80
N ILE A 312 -4.84 -18.56 30.16
CA ILE A 312 -4.40 -18.24 31.52
C ILE A 312 -5.11 -16.95 31.92
N GLU A 313 -5.79 -16.96 33.05
CA GLU A 313 -6.40 -15.74 33.59
C GLU A 313 -5.32 -14.88 34.26
N VAL A 314 -5.20 -13.63 33.81
CA VAL A 314 -4.19 -12.67 34.29
C VAL A 314 -4.75 -11.85 35.45
N CYS A 315 -6.01 -11.43 35.30
CA CYS A 315 -6.83 -10.83 36.35
C CYS A 315 -8.31 -11.08 35.98
N ALA A 316 -9.23 -10.78 36.91
CA ALA A 316 -10.66 -10.99 36.69
C ALA A 316 -11.09 -10.38 35.35
N GLY A 317 -11.66 -11.23 34.48
CA GLY A 317 -12.17 -10.81 33.17
C GLY A 317 -11.13 -10.70 32.05
N ILE A 318 -9.82 -10.85 32.30
CA ILE A 318 -8.77 -10.77 31.27
C ILE A 318 -7.94 -12.06 31.21
N VAL A 319 -7.91 -12.66 30.02
CA VAL A 319 -7.16 -13.90 29.74
C VAL A 319 -6.05 -13.66 28.74
N GLU A 320 -4.94 -14.39 28.88
CA GLU A 320 -3.87 -14.47 27.91
C GLU A 320 -3.70 -15.88 27.32
N ARG A 321 -3.11 -15.96 26.12
CA ARG A 321 -2.75 -17.22 25.45
C ARG A 321 -1.44 -17.08 24.69
N THR A 322 -0.57 -18.07 24.82
CA THR A 322 0.61 -18.20 23.95
C THR A 322 0.19 -18.76 22.59
N LEU A 323 0.50 -18.03 21.52
CA LEU A 323 0.27 -18.44 20.15
C LEU A 323 1.35 -19.42 19.67
N PRO A 324 1.11 -20.19 18.59
CA PRO A 324 2.07 -21.16 18.07
C PRO A 324 3.42 -20.57 17.65
N ASP A 325 3.47 -19.26 17.39
CA ASP A 325 4.66 -18.50 17.01
C ASP A 325 5.35 -17.82 18.22
N GLY A 326 4.93 -18.14 19.45
CA GLY A 326 5.49 -17.62 20.70
C GLY A 326 4.96 -16.25 21.13
N ARG A 327 4.10 -15.60 20.35
CA ARG A 327 3.47 -14.32 20.74
C ARG A 327 2.37 -14.53 21.78
N ILE A 328 2.06 -13.50 22.55
CA ILE A 328 1.03 -13.53 23.60
C ILE A 328 -0.20 -12.76 23.13
N ALA A 329 -1.37 -13.38 23.29
CA ALA A 329 -2.67 -12.79 22.94
C ALA A 329 -3.50 -12.52 24.21
N PHE A 330 -3.78 -11.25 24.50
CA PHE A 330 -4.66 -10.83 25.59
C PHE A 330 -6.09 -10.57 25.11
N ARG A 331 -7.07 -10.95 25.92
CA ARG A 331 -8.49 -10.70 25.63
C ARG A 331 -9.26 -10.47 26.92
N ALA A 332 -10.09 -9.43 26.92
CA ALA A 332 -11.11 -9.22 27.95
C ALA A 332 -12.36 -10.06 27.68
N ALA A 333 -13.12 -10.36 28.73
CA ALA A 333 -14.42 -11.00 28.66
C ALA A 333 -15.40 -10.13 27.85
N ARG A 334 -16.44 -10.75 27.29
CA ARG A 334 -17.34 -10.04 26.35
C ARG A 334 -18.19 -8.99 27.06
N ASP A 335 -18.51 -9.25 28.31
CA ASP A 335 -19.31 -8.45 29.25
C ASP A 335 -18.46 -7.50 30.11
N ASP A 336 -17.14 -7.56 30.00
CA ASP A 336 -16.22 -6.71 30.77
C ASP A 336 -15.83 -5.47 29.96
N GLU A 337 -16.67 -4.43 30.03
CA GLU A 337 -16.45 -3.15 29.34
C GLU A 337 -15.23 -2.40 29.87
N ILE A 338 -15.10 -2.32 31.20
CA ILE A 338 -13.96 -1.69 31.87
C ILE A 338 -12.66 -2.41 31.50
N GLY A 339 -12.66 -3.74 31.53
CA GLY A 339 -11.51 -4.55 31.13
C GLY A 339 -11.14 -4.36 29.66
N ARG A 340 -12.12 -4.19 28.75
CA ARG A 340 -11.86 -3.89 27.33
C ARG A 340 -11.20 -2.53 27.16
N GLU A 341 -11.68 -1.50 27.85
CA GLU A 341 -11.11 -0.15 27.76
C GLU A 341 -9.70 -0.07 28.36
N VAL A 342 -9.50 -0.63 29.55
CA VAL A 342 -8.20 -0.70 30.22
C VAL A 342 -7.19 -1.48 29.39
N LEU A 343 -7.58 -2.65 28.88
CA LEU A 343 -6.71 -3.46 28.03
C LEU A 343 -6.38 -2.73 26.73
N SER A 344 -7.35 -2.05 26.11
CA SER A 344 -7.13 -1.22 24.92
C SER A 344 -6.12 -0.10 25.18
N ALA A 345 -6.26 0.62 26.29
CA ALA A 345 -5.36 1.70 26.67
C ALA A 345 -3.92 1.22 26.92
N LEU A 346 -3.75 0.09 27.61
CA LEU A 346 -2.43 -0.50 27.89
C LEU A 346 -1.76 -1.06 26.62
N CYS A 347 -2.55 -1.61 25.70
CA CYS A 347 -2.06 -2.22 24.48
C CYS A 347 -1.81 -1.24 23.33
N LYS A 348 -2.45 -0.06 23.34
CA LYS A 348 -2.32 0.94 22.27
C LYS A 348 -0.86 1.36 22.06
N GLY A 349 -0.37 1.17 20.83
CA GLY A 349 1.01 1.49 20.46
C GLY A 349 2.07 0.47 20.91
N LYS A 350 1.68 -0.59 21.65
CA LYS A 350 2.59 -1.65 22.13
C LYS A 350 2.21 -3.04 21.61
N ALA A 351 0.94 -3.26 21.30
CA ALA A 351 0.40 -4.51 20.79
C ALA A 351 -0.45 -4.27 19.53
N ILE A 352 -0.68 -5.33 18.76
CA ILE A 352 -1.48 -5.31 17.54
C ILE A 352 -2.88 -5.83 17.84
N TRP A 353 -3.91 -5.05 17.51
CA TRP A 353 -5.29 -5.50 17.60
C TRP A 353 -5.63 -6.51 16.49
N ASN A 354 -6.17 -7.66 16.87
CA ASN A 354 -6.67 -8.67 15.95
C ASN A 354 -8.21 -8.74 16.03
N PRO A 355 -8.93 -8.15 15.05
CA PRO A 355 -10.39 -8.06 15.10
C PRO A 355 -11.09 -9.41 14.90
N ARG A 356 -10.42 -10.43 14.35
CA ARG A 356 -11.03 -11.76 14.12
C ARG A 356 -11.32 -12.49 15.43
N PHE A 357 -10.48 -12.30 16.43
CA PHE A 357 -10.58 -12.98 17.72
C PHE A 357 -10.82 -12.03 18.90
N SER A 358 -10.97 -10.74 18.61
CA SER A 358 -11.12 -9.67 19.60
C SER A 358 -10.02 -9.72 20.67
N ASN A 359 -8.77 -9.83 20.24
CA ASN A 359 -7.62 -9.92 21.13
C ASN A 359 -6.46 -9.03 20.70
N TRP A 360 -5.62 -8.65 21.66
CA TRP A 360 -4.39 -7.89 21.45
C TRP A 360 -3.20 -8.84 21.42
N ILE A 361 -2.33 -8.71 20.42
CA ILE A 361 -1.19 -9.61 20.21
C ILE A 361 0.11 -8.83 20.38
N CYS A 362 1.02 -9.33 21.21
CA CYS A 362 2.33 -8.73 21.45
C CYS A 362 3.43 -9.80 21.62
N VAL A 363 4.69 -9.35 21.62
CA VAL A 363 5.85 -10.19 21.93
C VAL A 363 5.98 -10.40 23.45
N PRO A 364 6.64 -11.48 23.93
CA PRO A 364 6.73 -11.82 25.35
C PRO A 364 7.18 -10.67 26.27
N ASP A 365 8.22 -9.91 25.90
CA ASP A 365 8.73 -8.80 26.73
C ASP A 365 7.68 -7.70 26.94
N VAL A 366 6.86 -7.42 25.91
CA VAL A 366 5.76 -6.46 26.02
C VAL A 366 4.61 -7.04 26.85
N ALA A 367 4.38 -8.35 26.76
CA ALA A 367 3.37 -9.04 27.56
C ALA A 367 3.69 -8.96 29.06
N ASP A 368 4.97 -9.05 29.45
CA ASP A 368 5.41 -8.90 30.84
C ASP A 368 5.06 -7.51 31.38
N VAL A 369 5.28 -6.46 30.59
CA VAL A 369 4.93 -5.08 30.95
C VAL A 369 3.41 -4.91 31.08
N ILE A 370 2.62 -5.50 30.17
CA ILE A 370 1.16 -5.45 30.22
C ILE A 370 0.63 -6.20 31.46
N ARG A 371 1.15 -7.40 31.74
CA ARG A 371 0.78 -8.19 32.93
C ARG A 371 1.02 -7.44 34.23
N ALA A 372 2.17 -6.77 34.35
CA ALA A 372 2.51 -6.00 35.55
C ALA A 372 1.58 -4.80 35.76
N ALA A 373 1.12 -4.15 34.69
CA ALA A 373 0.28 -2.94 34.76
C ALA A 373 -1.22 -3.22 34.90
N LEU A 374 -1.68 -4.41 34.51
CA LEU A 374 -3.10 -4.77 34.43
C LEU A 374 -3.86 -4.67 35.77
N PRO A 375 -3.36 -5.23 36.90
CA PRO A 375 -4.11 -5.21 38.17
C PRO A 375 -4.39 -3.79 38.68
N ASP A 376 -3.41 -2.90 38.62
CA ASP A 376 -3.58 -1.51 39.05
C ASP A 376 -4.49 -0.71 38.12
N ALA A 377 -4.35 -0.91 36.81
CA ALA A 377 -5.17 -0.21 35.82
C ALA A 377 -6.66 -0.60 35.92
N ILE A 378 -6.95 -1.88 36.18
CA ILE A 378 -8.32 -2.36 36.41
C ILE A 378 -8.90 -1.81 37.71
N ARG A 379 -8.09 -1.71 38.76
CA ARG A 379 -8.54 -1.10 40.03
C ARG A 379 -8.89 0.38 39.85
N VAL A 380 -8.09 1.13 39.10
CA VAL A 380 -8.38 2.55 38.80
C VAL A 380 -9.62 2.68 37.90
N GLY A 381 -9.78 1.82 36.91
CA GLY A 381 -10.93 1.83 35.99
C GLY A 381 -12.28 1.49 36.62
N HIS A 382 -12.31 0.86 37.81
CA HIS A 382 -13.54 0.64 38.57
C HIS A 382 -13.89 1.79 39.54
N VAL A 383 -12.97 2.73 39.76
CA VAL A 383 -13.13 3.86 40.70
C VAL A 383 -13.45 5.18 39.96
N ALA A 384 -13.12 5.24 38.67
CA ALA A 384 -13.49 6.32 37.74
C ALA A 384 -14.87 6.04 37.13
#